data_AF-A0A6M8BID2-F1
#
_entry.id   AF-A0A6M8BID2-F1
#
_cell.length_a   1.000
_cell.length_b   1.000
_cell.length_c   1.000
_cell.angle_alpha   90.00
_cell.angle_beta   90.00
_cell.angle_gamma   90.00
#
_symmetry.space_group_name_H-M   'P 1'
#
loop_
_entity.id
_entity.type
_entity.pdbx_description
1 polymer ?
#
loop_
_entity_poly.entity_id
_entity_poly.type
_entity_poly.pdbx_seq_one_letter_code
_entity_poly.pdbx_strand_id
1 'polypeptide(L)'
;MKLEDIAAIEQQLYYTFETKEFLIRALTRKAFAQEQIQQGVACQDQELDRILGDAILKAILVEMLIQQGCKSREAVTTEKSRLESRENLGKVLEAMKIQQFIRLGKGEKKQGIGNQSSVLGETFEALVAAIYLDSNSYEKTKELVIDLFSRTAAAASL
;
A
#
# COMPACT_ATOMS: atom_id res chain seq x y z
N MET A 1 13.51 -8.85 7.88
CA MET A 1 12.18 -9.46 7.87
C MET A 1 12.39 -10.94 7.69
N LYS A 2 11.79 -11.77 8.54
CA LYS A 2 11.95 -13.22 8.47
C LYS A 2 10.93 -13.82 7.49
N LEU A 3 11.14 -15.07 7.08
CA LEU A 3 10.20 -15.78 6.20
C LEU A 3 8.79 -15.93 6.82
N GLU A 4 8.72 -16.13 8.14
CA GLU A 4 7.45 -16.20 8.88
C GLU A 4 6.65 -14.88 8.80
N ASP A 5 7.35 -13.74 8.87
CA ASP A 5 6.73 -12.42 8.71
C ASP A 5 6.16 -12.26 7.30
N ILE A 6 6.95 -12.65 6.28
CA ILE A 6 6.56 -12.56 4.86
C ILE A 6 5.29 -13.39 4.62
N ALA A 7 5.29 -14.66 5.02
CA ALA A 7 4.14 -15.54 4.84
C ALA A 7 2.87 -14.99 5.53
N ALA A 8 3.02 -14.42 6.73
CA ALA A 8 1.92 -13.78 7.44
C ALA A 8 1.36 -12.57 6.67
N ILE A 9 2.22 -11.73 6.10
CA ILE A 9 1.81 -10.57 5.30
C ILE A 9 1.12 -11.02 4.00
N GLU A 10 1.70 -12.00 3.29
CA GLU A 10 1.13 -12.56 2.07
C GLU A 10 -0.28 -13.13 2.29
N GLN A 11 -0.50 -13.76 3.44
CA GLN A 11 -1.82 -14.26 3.83
C GLN A 11 -2.84 -13.11 4.02
N GLN A 12 -2.43 -11.99 4.62
CA GLN A 12 -3.32 -10.83 4.78
C GLN A 12 -3.58 -10.10 3.46
N LEU A 13 -2.63 -10.15 2.53
CA LEU A 13 -2.75 -9.57 1.18
C LEU A 13 -3.49 -10.48 0.19
N TYR A 14 -3.73 -11.74 0.55
CA TYR A 14 -4.23 -12.78 -0.36
C TYR A 14 -3.40 -12.90 -1.65
N TYR A 15 -2.10 -12.61 -1.52
CA TYR A 15 -1.17 -12.58 -2.63
C TYR A 15 0.19 -13.15 -2.19
N THR A 16 0.63 -14.20 -2.87
CA THR A 16 1.98 -14.76 -2.69
C THR A 16 2.90 -14.15 -3.72
N PHE A 17 3.93 -13.43 -3.27
CA PHE A 17 4.93 -12.83 -4.13
C PHE A 17 5.85 -13.91 -4.70
N GLU A 18 6.15 -13.82 -5.99
CA GLU A 18 7.25 -14.60 -6.58
C GLU A 18 8.60 -14.02 -6.13
N THR A 19 8.72 -12.69 -6.18
CA THR A 19 9.89 -11.92 -5.80
C THR A 19 9.63 -11.19 -4.48
N LYS A 20 10.08 -11.77 -3.36
CA LYS A 20 9.81 -11.26 -2.00
C LYS A 20 10.41 -9.87 -1.77
N GLU A 21 11.42 -9.50 -2.53
CA GLU A 21 12.08 -8.20 -2.49
C GLU A 21 11.11 -7.05 -2.76
N PHE A 22 10.09 -7.23 -3.60
CA PHE A 22 9.07 -6.20 -3.84
C PHE A 22 8.26 -5.90 -2.58
N LEU A 23 7.77 -6.95 -1.90
CA LEU A 23 7.06 -6.81 -0.63
C LEU A 23 7.95 -6.17 0.44
N ILE A 24 9.17 -6.69 0.57
CA ILE A 24 10.16 -6.21 1.52
C ILE A 24 10.42 -4.72 1.28
N ARG A 25 10.65 -4.30 0.03
CA ARG A 25 10.88 -2.89 -0.35
C ARG A 25 9.68 -2.01 -0.03
N ALA A 26 8.47 -2.44 -0.40
CA ALA A 26 7.23 -1.70 -0.13
C ALA A 26 6.92 -1.48 1.36
N LEU A 27 7.49 -2.28 2.26
CA LEU A 27 7.39 -2.09 3.71
C LEU A 27 8.58 -1.32 4.30
N THR A 28 9.38 -0.63 3.48
CA THR A 28 10.62 0.04 3.91
C THR A 28 10.52 1.53 3.76
N ARG A 29 10.49 2.23 4.90
CA ARG A 29 10.57 3.68 4.86
C ARG A 29 12.00 4.14 4.56
N LYS A 30 12.07 5.31 3.93
CA LYS A 30 13.32 5.99 3.57
C LYS A 30 14.29 6.12 4.75
N ALA A 31 13.81 6.53 5.92
CA ALA A 31 14.66 6.69 7.10
C ALA A 31 15.31 5.36 7.52
N PHE A 32 14.56 4.24 7.50
CA PHE A 32 15.13 2.93 7.77
C PHE A 32 16.20 2.56 6.74
N ALA A 33 15.92 2.70 5.45
CA ALA A 33 16.87 2.37 4.39
C ALA A 33 18.16 3.18 4.51
N GLN A 34 18.06 4.49 4.77
CA GLN A 34 19.21 5.36 5.00
C GLN A 34 20.06 4.91 6.19
N GLU A 35 19.43 4.51 7.30
CA GLU A 35 20.15 3.97 8.46
C GLU A 35 20.88 2.65 8.16
N GLN A 36 20.32 1.79 7.29
CA GLN A 36 20.99 0.57 6.84
C GLN A 36 22.18 0.88 5.91
N ILE A 37 22.00 1.81 4.97
CA ILE A 37 23.05 2.25 4.04
C ILE A 37 24.23 2.85 4.82
N GLN A 38 23.97 3.64 5.86
CA GLN A 38 25.02 4.18 6.75
C GLN A 38 25.82 3.08 7.47
N GLN A 39 25.25 1.88 7.62
CA GLN A 39 25.90 0.70 8.21
C GLN A 39 26.55 -0.20 7.16
N GLY A 40 26.62 0.23 5.90
CA GLY A 40 27.21 -0.54 4.80
C GLY A 40 26.30 -1.63 4.24
N VAL A 41 24.99 -1.60 4.56
CA VAL A 41 24.02 -2.57 4.07
C VAL A 41 23.20 -1.94 2.95
N ALA A 42 23.26 -2.52 1.75
CA ALA A 42 22.41 -2.09 0.63
C ALA A 42 20.94 -2.27 1.00
N CYS A 43 20.16 -1.20 0.89
CA CYS A 43 18.75 -1.20 1.27
C CYS A 43 17.98 -0.22 0.38
N GLN A 44 16.92 -0.70 -0.26
CA GLN A 44 16.01 0.14 -1.05
C GLN A 44 14.81 0.53 -0.20
N ASP A 45 14.34 1.76 -0.37
CA ASP A 45 13.11 2.26 0.24
C ASP A 45 11.92 2.23 -0.73
N GLN A 46 10.74 2.52 -0.19
CA GLN A 46 9.47 2.49 -0.88
C GLN A 46 9.12 3.76 -1.67
N GLU A 47 9.97 4.80 -1.74
CA GLU A 47 9.54 6.11 -2.24
C GLU A 47 9.17 6.10 -3.74
N LEU A 48 9.92 5.38 -4.57
CA LEU A 48 9.58 5.26 -6.00
C LEU A 48 8.36 4.35 -6.22
N ASP A 49 8.27 3.27 -5.45
CA ASP A 49 7.12 2.36 -5.48
C ASP A 49 5.85 3.08 -5.06
N ARG A 50 5.92 3.98 -4.07
CA ARG A 50 4.81 4.80 -3.64
C ARG A 50 4.27 5.68 -4.78
N ILE A 51 5.15 6.28 -5.58
CA ILE A 51 4.75 7.10 -6.73
C ILE A 51 4.07 6.25 -7.80
N LEU A 52 4.64 5.09 -8.13
CA LEU A 52 4.06 4.16 -9.10
C LEU A 52 2.70 3.64 -8.62
N GLY A 53 2.62 3.26 -7.35
CA GLY A 53 1.44 2.71 -6.72
C GLY A 53 0.30 3.72 -6.60
N ASP A 54 0.59 4.98 -6.28
CA ASP A 54 -0.39 6.07 -6.31
C ASP A 54 -1.02 6.22 -7.71
N ALA A 55 -0.20 6.20 -8.77
CA ALA A 55 -0.68 6.31 -10.13
C ALA A 55 -1.58 5.13 -10.54
N ILE A 56 -1.18 3.90 -10.20
CA ILE A 56 -1.95 2.68 -10.47
C ILE A 56 -3.25 2.66 -9.67
N LEU A 57 -3.18 2.96 -8.37
CA LEU A 57 -4.34 3.02 -7.50
C LEU A 57 -5.37 4.03 -8.01
N LYS A 58 -4.92 5.22 -8.43
CA LYS A 58 -5.78 6.23 -9.05
C LYS A 58 -6.49 5.73 -10.30
N ALA A 59 -5.78 5.01 -11.17
CA ALA A 59 -6.38 4.42 -12.36
C ALA A 59 -7.46 3.40 -11.99
N ILE A 60 -7.15 2.49 -11.06
CA ILE A 60 -8.08 1.47 -10.54
C ILE A 60 -9.34 2.13 -9.97
N LEU A 61 -9.19 3.12 -9.09
CA LEU A 61 -10.32 3.77 -8.44
C LEU A 61 -11.21 4.52 -9.44
N VAL A 62 -10.61 5.22 -10.40
CA VAL A 62 -11.37 5.92 -11.46
C VAL A 62 -12.12 4.93 -12.34
N GLU A 63 -11.48 3.84 -12.76
CA GLU A 63 -12.10 2.80 -13.57
C GLU A 63 -13.30 2.15 -12.84
N MET A 64 -13.10 1.79 -11.57
CA MET A 64 -14.13 1.22 -10.71
C MET A 64 -15.34 2.16 -10.58
N LEU A 65 -15.12 3.45 -10.28
CA LEU A 65 -16.19 4.43 -10.13
C LEU A 65 -16.99 4.64 -11.42
N ILE A 66 -16.31 4.65 -12.58
CA ILE A 66 -16.99 4.75 -13.88
C ILE A 66 -17.87 3.51 -14.12
N GLN A 67 -17.35 2.31 -13.83
CA GLN A 67 -18.11 1.06 -13.97
C GLN A 67 -19.31 0.98 -13.00
N GLN A 68 -19.19 1.55 -11.80
CA GLN A 68 -20.27 1.67 -10.82
C GLN A 68 -21.31 2.76 -11.18
N GLY A 69 -21.11 3.48 -12.28
CA GLY A 69 -22.09 4.42 -12.82
C GLY A 69 -21.89 5.88 -12.40
N CYS A 70 -20.70 6.30 -11.95
CA CYS A 70 -20.39 7.72 -11.85
C CYS A 70 -20.34 8.36 -13.25
N LYS A 71 -21.29 9.25 -13.56
CA LYS A 71 -21.48 9.82 -14.91
C LYS A 71 -20.91 11.24 -15.13
N SER A 72 -20.32 11.85 -14.11
CA SER A 72 -19.76 13.21 -14.22
C SER A 72 -18.34 13.30 -13.69
N ARG A 73 -17.56 14.26 -14.23
CA ARG A 73 -16.21 14.55 -13.74
C ARG A 73 -16.20 14.88 -12.24
N GLU A 74 -17.18 15.66 -11.80
CA GLU A 74 -17.32 16.07 -10.40
C GLU A 74 -17.56 14.84 -9.50
N ALA A 75 -18.49 13.96 -9.86
CA ALA A 75 -18.78 12.74 -9.10
C ALA A 75 -17.53 11.85 -8.97
N VAL A 76 -16.83 11.59 -10.09
CA VAL A 76 -15.60 10.78 -10.07
C VAL A 76 -14.52 11.45 -9.22
N THR A 77 -14.31 12.76 -9.38
CA THR A 77 -13.23 13.47 -8.65
C THR A 77 -13.48 13.47 -7.15
N THR A 78 -14.73 13.69 -6.72
CA THR A 78 -15.12 13.72 -5.31
C THR A 78 -14.97 12.34 -4.66
N GLU A 79 -15.55 11.30 -5.25
CA GLU A 79 -15.46 9.94 -4.68
C GLU A 79 -14.03 9.39 -4.72
N LYS A 80 -13.30 9.63 -5.81
CA LYS A 80 -11.89 9.24 -5.91
C LYS A 80 -11.06 9.89 -4.81
N SER A 81 -11.23 11.20 -4.58
CA SER A 81 -10.50 11.94 -3.54
C SER A 81 -10.79 11.40 -2.13
N ARG A 82 -12.04 10.97 -1.88
CA ARG A 82 -12.43 10.32 -0.62
C ARG A 82 -11.72 8.97 -0.46
N LEU A 83 -11.74 8.13 -1.50
CA LEU A 83 -11.17 6.79 -1.49
C LEU A 83 -9.63 6.80 -1.40
N GLU A 84 -8.95 7.73 -2.07
CA GLU A 84 -7.48 7.85 -2.06
C GLU A 84 -6.95 8.71 -0.90
N SER A 85 -7.82 9.18 -0.01
CA SER A 85 -7.39 9.97 1.14
C SER A 85 -6.47 9.16 2.06
N ARG A 86 -5.47 9.81 2.67
CA ARG A 86 -4.53 9.15 3.61
C ARG A 86 -5.26 8.47 4.76
N GLU A 87 -6.35 9.06 5.23
CA GLU A 87 -7.20 8.46 6.26
C GLU A 87 -7.81 7.13 5.78
N ASN A 88 -8.40 7.12 4.59
CA ASN A 88 -9.02 5.92 4.04
C ASN A 88 -7.99 4.84 3.72
N LEU A 89 -6.89 5.18 3.03
CA LEU A 89 -5.82 4.21 2.73
C LEU A 89 -5.16 3.68 4.01
N GLY A 90 -5.05 4.51 5.04
CA GLY A 90 -4.58 4.09 6.36
C GLY A 90 -5.50 3.04 7.00
N LYS A 91 -6.82 3.25 6.94
CA LYS A 91 -7.82 2.27 7.40
C LYS A 91 -7.75 0.97 6.61
N VAL A 92 -7.49 1.04 5.29
CA VAL A 92 -7.30 -0.13 4.43
C VAL A 92 -6.12 -0.97 4.88
N LEU A 93 -4.97 -0.35 5.10
CA LEU A 93 -3.79 -1.06 5.58
C LEU A 93 -3.93 -1.57 7.02
N GLU A 94 -4.58 -0.80 7.90
CA GLU A 94 -4.82 -1.19 9.29
C GLU A 94 -5.74 -2.42 9.40
N ALA A 95 -6.73 -2.53 8.51
CA ALA A 95 -7.61 -3.69 8.45
C ALA A 95 -6.85 -5.00 8.13
N MET A 96 -5.74 -4.91 7.40
CA MET A 96 -4.86 -6.04 7.11
C MET A 96 -4.00 -6.45 8.31
N LYS A 97 -3.89 -5.61 9.35
CA LYS A 97 -3.08 -5.87 10.54
C LYS A 97 -1.61 -6.18 10.22
N ILE A 98 -1.03 -5.45 9.27
CA ILE A 98 0.38 -5.61 8.85
C ILE A 98 1.28 -4.42 9.22
N GLN A 99 0.75 -3.39 9.87
CA GLN A 99 1.47 -2.16 10.22
C GLN A 99 2.72 -2.41 11.08
N GLN A 100 2.72 -3.46 11.90
CA GLN A 100 3.87 -3.86 12.72
C GLN A 100 5.07 -4.33 11.89
N PHE A 101 4.87 -4.70 10.62
CA PHE A 101 5.93 -5.13 9.72
C PHE A 101 6.59 -3.96 8.98
N ILE A 102 6.04 -2.75 9.07
CA ILE A 102 6.61 -1.55 8.45
C ILE A 102 7.97 -1.25 9.11
N ARG A 103 8.99 -1.16 8.28
CA ARG A 103 10.37 -0.89 8.70
C ARG A 103 10.58 0.61 8.80
N LEU A 104 10.43 1.10 10.03
CA LEU A 104 10.62 2.49 10.42
C LEU A 104 12.08 2.76 10.84
N GLY A 105 12.59 3.96 10.53
CA GLY A 105 13.85 4.43 11.09
C GLY A 105 13.77 4.63 12.60
N LYS A 106 14.92 4.68 13.30
CA LYS A 106 14.98 4.90 14.75
C LYS A 106 14.25 6.17 15.19
N GLY A 107 14.37 7.25 14.43
CA GLY A 107 13.67 8.52 14.70
C GLY A 107 12.15 8.38 14.59
N GLU A 108 11.67 7.75 13.52
CA GLU A 108 10.25 7.49 13.28
C GLU A 108 9.65 6.57 14.37
N LYS A 109 10.39 5.54 14.79
CA LYS A 109 10.00 4.68 15.93
C LYS A 109 9.85 5.47 17.22
N LYS A 110 10.82 6.34 17.54
CA LYS A 110 10.78 7.18 18.75
C LYS A 110 9.59 8.14 18.74
N GLN A 111 9.22 8.66 17.57
CA GLN A 111 8.08 9.54 17.40
C GLN A 111 6.73 8.80 17.40
N GLY A 112 6.74 7.46 17.31
CA GLY A 112 5.51 6.67 17.30
C GLY A 112 4.67 6.85 16.04
N ILE A 113 5.25 7.27 14.92
CA ILE A 113 4.48 7.60 13.70
C ILE A 113 3.96 6.36 12.95
N GLY A 114 4.36 5.15 13.36
CA GLY A 114 4.06 3.91 12.65
C GLY A 114 2.58 3.60 12.44
N ASN A 115 1.71 4.12 13.31
CA ASN A 115 0.26 3.96 13.22
C ASN A 115 -0.46 5.18 12.64
N GLN A 116 0.28 6.22 12.19
CA GLN A 116 -0.35 7.38 11.58
C GLN A 116 -0.85 7.05 10.17
N SER A 117 -2.06 7.50 9.83
CA SER A 117 -2.67 7.23 8.53
C SER A 117 -1.82 7.71 7.33
N SER A 118 -0.98 8.73 7.52
CA SER A 118 0.03 9.14 6.54
C SER A 118 0.98 8.00 6.20
N VAL A 119 1.65 7.44 7.21
CA VAL A 119 2.60 6.32 7.06
C VAL A 119 1.90 5.07 6.51
N LEU A 120 0.73 4.75 7.03
CA LEU A 120 -0.03 3.57 6.60
C LEU A 120 -0.48 3.70 5.13
N GLY A 121 -1.04 4.84 4.75
CA GLY A 121 -1.49 5.09 3.38
C GLY A 121 -0.34 5.14 2.38
N GLU A 122 0.80 5.74 2.74
CA GLU A 122 2.02 5.72 1.90
C GLU A 122 2.53 4.30 1.67
N THR A 123 2.45 3.47 2.71
CA THR A 123 2.86 2.07 2.62
C THR A 123 1.87 1.25 1.79
N PHE A 124 0.57 1.55 1.88
CA PHE A 124 -0.44 0.91 1.03
C PHE A 124 -0.19 1.20 -0.45
N GLU A 125 0.08 2.45 -0.82
CA GLU A 125 0.46 2.81 -2.20
C GLU A 125 1.68 1.99 -2.66
N ALA A 126 2.72 1.89 -1.83
CA ALA A 126 3.90 1.08 -2.18
C ALA A 126 3.57 -0.42 -2.34
N LEU A 127 2.65 -0.97 -1.56
CA LEU A 127 2.18 -2.35 -1.71
C LEU A 127 1.42 -2.57 -3.03
N VAL A 128 0.63 -1.59 -3.48
CA VAL A 128 -0.02 -1.63 -4.81
C VAL A 128 1.04 -1.75 -5.90
N ALA A 129 2.11 -0.96 -5.84
CA ALA A 129 3.22 -1.09 -6.78
C ALA A 129 3.94 -2.42 -6.69
N ALA A 130 4.18 -2.94 -5.48
CA ALA A 130 4.80 -4.25 -5.29
C ALA A 130 3.99 -5.36 -5.96
N ILE A 131 2.67 -5.40 -5.75
CA ILE A 131 1.77 -6.37 -6.39
C ILE A 131 1.82 -6.21 -7.90
N TYR A 132 1.77 -4.98 -8.41
CA TYR A 132 1.84 -4.72 -9.84
C TYR A 132 3.14 -5.18 -10.49
N LEU A 133 4.28 -4.87 -9.86
CA LEU A 133 5.60 -5.23 -10.36
C LEU A 133 5.84 -6.75 -10.32
N ASP A 134 5.37 -7.41 -9.27
CA ASP A 134 5.52 -8.86 -9.11
C ASP A 134 4.58 -9.63 -10.05
N SER A 135 3.32 -9.19 -10.18
CA SER A 135 2.34 -9.85 -11.05
C SER A 135 2.51 -9.52 -12.52
N ASN A 136 3.18 -8.41 -12.83
CA ASN A 136 3.25 -7.83 -14.17
C ASN A 136 1.87 -7.68 -14.84
N SER A 137 0.82 -7.41 -14.05
CA SER A 137 -0.57 -7.36 -14.49
C SER A 137 -1.37 -6.29 -13.77
N TYR A 138 -1.91 -5.35 -14.55
CA TYR A 138 -2.83 -4.33 -14.04
C TYR A 138 -4.13 -4.96 -13.55
N GLU A 139 -4.70 -5.91 -14.29
CA GLU A 139 -5.96 -6.58 -13.98
C GLU A 139 -5.89 -7.34 -12.66
N LYS A 140 -4.83 -8.14 -12.46
CA LYS A 140 -4.62 -8.86 -11.19
C LYS A 140 -4.45 -7.90 -10.02
N THR A 141 -3.71 -6.81 -10.23
CA THR A 141 -3.54 -5.75 -9.22
C THR A 141 -4.88 -5.10 -8.88
N LYS A 142 -5.69 -4.78 -9.89
CA LYS A 142 -7.02 -4.19 -9.72
C LYS A 142 -7.95 -5.07 -8.91
N GLU A 143 -8.04 -6.36 -9.24
CA GLU A 143 -8.87 -7.32 -8.52
C GLU A 143 -8.50 -7.40 -7.04
N LEU A 144 -7.20 -7.51 -6.74
CA LEU A 144 -6.71 -7.56 -5.36
C LEU A 144 -6.97 -6.25 -4.62
N VAL A 145 -6.70 -5.10 -5.25
CA VAL A 145 -6.94 -3.79 -4.62
C VAL A 145 -8.42 -3.60 -4.29
N ILE A 146 -9.32 -3.94 -5.21
CA ILE A 146 -10.77 -3.85 -4.97
C ILE A 146 -11.19 -4.79 -3.83
N ASP A 147 -10.70 -6.02 -3.81
CA ASP A 147 -10.97 -6.97 -2.73
C ASP A 147 -10.47 -6.45 -1.38
N LEU A 148 -9.26 -5.89 -1.31
CA LEU A 148 -8.70 -5.28 -0.11
C LEU A 148 -9.54 -4.09 0.39
N PHE A 149 -10.04 -3.23 -0.52
CA PHE A 149 -10.95 -2.14 -0.16
C PHE A 149 -12.28 -2.65 0.41
N SER A 150 -12.86 -3.68 -0.20
CA SER A 150 -14.15 -4.27 0.20
C SER A 150 -14.14 -4.89 1.61
N ARG A 151 -12.95 -5.23 2.12
CA ARG A 151 -12.76 -5.87 3.44
C ARG A 151 -12.61 -4.88 4.58
N THR A 152 -12.64 -3.58 4.30
CA THR A 152 -12.54 -2.53 5.31
C THR A 152 -13.92 -2.09 5.79
N ALA A 153 -14.04 -1.56 7.00
CA ALA A 153 -15.30 -0.96 7.47
C ALA A 153 -15.76 0.24 6.60
N ALA A 154 -14.90 0.75 5.71
CA ALA A 154 -15.25 1.74 4.69
C ALA A 154 -16.04 1.15 3.50
N ALA A 155 -16.19 -0.17 3.44
CA ALA A 155 -17.02 -0.89 2.45
C ALA A 155 -18.53 -0.71 2.66
N ALA A 156 -18.97 0.06 3.66
CA ALA A 156 -20.39 0.44 3.78
C ALA A 156 -20.90 1.29 2.60
N SER A 157 -20.06 1.58 1.59
CA SER A 157 -20.40 2.38 0.42
C SER A 157 -19.71 1.92 -0.88
N LEU A 158 -19.17 0.69 -0.93
CA LEU A 158 -18.72 0.02 -2.16
C LEU A 158 -19.73 -1.06 -2.54
#